data_AF-A0A919IV15-F1
#
_entry.id   AF-A0A919IV15-F1
#
_cell.length_a   1.000
_cell.length_b   1.000
_cell.length_c   1.000
_cell.angle_alpha   90.00
_cell.angle_beta   90.00
_cell.angle_gamma   90.00
#
_symmetry.space_group_name_H-M   'P 1'
#
loop_
_entity.id
_entity.type
_entity.pdbx_description
1 polymer ?
#
loop_
_entity_poly.entity_id
_entity_poly.type
_entity_poly.pdbx_seq_one_letter_code
_entity_poly.pdbx_strand_id
1 'polypeptide(L)'
;MLGASAGIRPGSSTYAPAVLIGLVLGSTGIERDGTAVDLGGPLPRRLVAALLAAEGRPVSEDALAEAVWGDRQPASPGVSLQAYVSRLRRGLGRDVLLRAGDGYRLLVDDTDAARFTADVRRGRELLDDLRPGEALRAFEAGLGRWRGEAFADLCETYAGAALAELRAVAVEERLAARLAGGDAPGVVAELEAATDPGSGGRLERRAAGRIRPGPAAAVVAVRGWFPAVRPRRRPGTAVGAGHPLGGGGRHDAEPGPVPVAGDRAGVLPQARPGPGGQPRGA
;
A
#
# COMPACT_ATOMS: atom_id res chain seq x y z
N MET A 1 47.63 40.69 -15.68
CA MET A 1 47.92 39.34 -15.14
C MET A 1 47.02 39.10 -13.94
N LEU A 2 46.19 38.05 -14.05
CA LEU A 2 45.65 37.13 -13.02
C LEU A 2 45.61 37.63 -11.56
N GLY A 3 44.51 37.54 -10.79
CA GLY A 3 43.25 36.82 -10.95
C GLY A 3 42.66 36.67 -9.54
N ALA A 4 41.53 37.35 -9.26
CA ALA A 4 40.82 37.23 -8.00
C ALA A 4 39.98 35.94 -8.01
N SER A 5 40.43 34.94 -7.24
CA SER A 5 39.68 33.71 -7.02
C SER A 5 38.64 33.97 -5.93
N ALA A 6 37.41 34.31 -6.34
CA ALA A 6 36.24 34.26 -5.47
C ALA A 6 35.61 32.87 -5.64
N GLY A 7 35.89 31.98 -4.69
CA GLY A 7 35.27 30.68 -4.61
C GLY A 7 33.76 30.82 -4.43
N ILE A 8 33.02 30.57 -5.51
CA ILE A 8 31.58 30.32 -5.45
C ILE A 8 31.41 28.99 -4.71
N ARG A 9 31.01 29.06 -3.44
CA ARG A 9 30.51 27.90 -2.71
C ARG A 9 29.18 27.51 -3.38
N PRO A 10 28.99 26.27 -3.87
CA PRO A 10 27.68 25.84 -4.30
C PRO A 10 26.73 25.93 -3.10
N GLY A 11 25.70 26.74 -3.25
CA GLY A 11 24.68 26.96 -2.22
C GLY A 11 24.12 25.63 -1.74
N SER A 12 24.09 25.47 -0.43
CA SER A 12 23.21 24.53 0.25
C SER A 12 21.77 24.91 -0.12
N SER A 13 21.28 24.37 -1.23
CA SER A 13 19.86 24.41 -1.55
C SER A 13 19.16 23.60 -0.47
N THR A 14 18.58 24.30 0.49
CA THR A 14 17.57 23.77 1.40
C THR A 14 16.34 23.44 0.56
N TYR A 15 16.45 22.39 -0.25
CA TYR A 15 15.32 21.79 -0.92
C TYR A 15 14.61 20.99 0.17
N ALA A 16 13.49 21.50 0.68
CA ALA A 16 12.53 20.61 1.31
C ALA A 16 12.27 19.48 0.29
N PRO A 17 12.32 18.20 0.69
CA PRO A 17 12.05 17.12 -0.24
C PRO A 17 10.66 17.37 -0.87
N ALA A 18 10.59 17.31 -2.20
CA ALA A 18 9.35 17.49 -2.93
C ALA A 18 8.33 16.44 -2.46
N VAL A 19 7.11 16.88 -2.14
CA VAL A 19 6.06 16.00 -1.63
C VAL A 19 5.39 15.29 -2.79
N LEU A 20 5.42 13.96 -2.76
CA LEU A 20 4.82 13.09 -3.76
C LEU A 20 3.55 12.44 -3.22
N ILE A 21 2.45 12.63 -3.94
CA ILE A 21 1.14 12.08 -3.58
C ILE A 21 0.71 11.10 -4.66
N GLY A 22 0.40 9.87 -4.25
CA GLY A 22 -0.24 8.88 -5.11
C GLY A 22 -1.73 9.15 -5.25
N LEU A 23 -2.23 9.20 -6.48
CA LEU A 23 -3.64 9.39 -6.75
C LEU A 23 -4.25 8.08 -7.26
N VAL A 24 -5.16 7.47 -6.48
CA VAL A 24 -5.78 6.18 -6.78
C VAL A 24 -7.31 6.21 -6.67
N LEU A 25 -7.92 7.29 -6.19
CA LEU A 25 -9.39 7.43 -6.13
C LEU A 25 -9.97 7.88 -7.49
N GLY A 26 -9.66 7.13 -8.55
CA GLY A 26 -9.95 7.44 -9.94
C GLY A 26 -8.88 6.89 -10.86
N SER A 27 -8.66 7.53 -12.01
CA SER A 27 -7.49 7.22 -12.84
C SER A 27 -6.20 7.55 -12.08
N THR A 28 -5.26 6.62 -12.17
CA THR A 28 -4.01 6.61 -11.42
C THR A 28 -3.12 7.76 -11.86
N GLY A 29 -2.63 8.50 -10.88
CA GLY A 29 -1.73 9.63 -11.09
C GLY A 29 -0.69 9.74 -9.99
N ILE A 30 0.29 10.62 -10.20
CA ILE A 30 1.22 11.09 -9.17
C ILE A 30 1.18 12.61 -9.22
N GLU A 31 1.08 13.25 -8.07
CA GLU A 31 1.32 14.68 -7.91
C GLU A 31 2.67 14.91 -7.24
N ARG A 32 3.44 15.88 -7.74
CA ARG A 32 4.64 16.41 -7.12
C ARG A 32 4.38 17.86 -6.75
N ASP A 33 4.40 18.18 -5.47
CA ASP A 33 4.13 19.53 -4.94
C ASP A 33 2.83 20.13 -5.50
N GLY A 34 1.79 19.29 -5.61
CA GLY A 34 0.47 19.64 -6.16
C GLY A 34 0.40 19.72 -7.70
N THR A 35 1.49 19.45 -8.42
CA THR A 35 1.51 19.40 -9.88
C THR A 35 1.46 17.96 -10.38
N ALA A 36 0.53 17.65 -11.27
CA ALA A 36 0.42 16.31 -11.86
C ALA A 36 1.68 15.94 -12.68
N VAL A 37 2.22 14.75 -12.43
CA VAL A 37 3.33 14.16 -13.20
C VAL A 37 2.75 13.39 -14.37
N ASP A 38 3.25 13.64 -15.57
CA ASP A 38 2.88 12.85 -16.75
C ASP A 38 3.44 11.42 -16.64
N LEU A 39 2.55 10.47 -16.38
CA LEU A 39 2.88 9.04 -16.35
C LEU A 39 2.86 8.44 -17.76
N GLY A 40 2.32 9.15 -18.75
CA GLY A 40 2.10 8.68 -20.10
C GLY A 40 0.83 7.83 -20.25
N GLY A 41 0.89 6.80 -21.08
CA GLY A 41 -0.27 6.00 -21.49
C GLY A 41 -0.87 5.08 -20.41
N PRO A 42 -1.86 4.26 -20.79
CA PRO A 42 -2.54 3.34 -19.86
C PRO A 42 -1.60 2.31 -19.19
N LEU A 43 -0.63 1.75 -19.91
CA LEU A 43 0.27 0.73 -19.36
C LEU A 43 1.22 1.27 -18.26
N PRO A 44 1.90 2.42 -18.44
CA PRO A 44 2.61 3.08 -17.34
C PRO A 44 1.73 3.39 -16.12
N ARG A 45 0.48 3.84 -16.32
CA ARG A 45 -0.45 4.10 -15.22
C ARG A 45 -0.81 2.83 -14.46
N ARG A 46 -1.06 1.71 -15.16
CA ARG A 46 -1.25 0.39 -14.52
C ARG A 46 -0.06 -0.03 -13.68
N LEU A 47 1.15 0.15 -14.20
CA LEU A 47 2.38 -0.16 -13.45
C LEU A 47 2.45 0.66 -12.15
N VAL A 48 2.19 1.97 -12.22
CA VAL A 48 2.15 2.83 -11.03
C VAL A 48 1.03 2.41 -10.09
N ALA A 49 -0.15 2.07 -10.60
CA ALA A 49 -1.30 1.64 -9.82
C ALA A 49 -0.97 0.38 -9.00
N ALA A 50 -0.36 -0.62 -9.64
CA ALA A 50 0.06 -1.86 -8.99
C ALA A 50 1.11 -1.61 -7.88
N LEU A 51 2.03 -0.67 -8.11
CA LEU A 51 3.03 -0.29 -7.11
C LEU A 51 2.44 0.53 -5.95
N LEU A 52 1.46 1.40 -6.22
CA LEU A 52 0.74 2.14 -5.17
C LEU A 52 -0.11 1.20 -4.32
N ALA A 53 -0.77 0.20 -4.92
CA ALA A 53 -1.49 -0.85 -4.20
C ALA A 53 -0.59 -1.69 -3.29
N ALA A 54 0.71 -1.75 -3.59
CA ALA A 54 1.70 -2.41 -2.74
C ALA A 54 2.19 -1.56 -1.56
N GLU A 55 1.77 -0.29 -1.45
CA GLU A 55 2.06 0.61 -0.31
C GLU A 55 3.56 0.69 0.01
N GLY A 56 4.37 0.87 -1.04
CA GLY A 56 5.81 0.96 -0.92
C GLY A 56 6.54 -0.36 -0.67
N ARG A 57 5.84 -1.51 -0.62
CA ARG A 57 6.47 -2.84 -0.64
C ARG A 57 6.99 -3.19 -2.05
N PRO A 58 8.09 -3.96 -2.16
CA PRO A 58 8.54 -4.48 -3.45
C PRO A 58 7.50 -5.38 -4.12
N VAL A 59 7.36 -5.24 -5.44
CA VAL A 59 6.56 -6.11 -6.31
C VAL A 59 7.49 -6.70 -7.38
N SER A 60 7.52 -8.02 -7.50
CA SER A 60 8.35 -8.76 -8.47
C SER A 60 8.05 -8.36 -9.91
N GLU A 61 9.03 -8.48 -10.81
CA GLU A 61 8.84 -8.25 -12.25
C GLU A 61 7.70 -9.11 -12.85
N ASP A 62 7.56 -10.37 -12.44
CA ASP A 62 6.50 -11.27 -12.92
C ASP A 62 5.10 -10.77 -12.52
N ALA A 63 4.90 -10.42 -11.25
CA ALA A 63 3.62 -9.87 -10.77
C ALA A 63 3.28 -8.51 -11.43
N LEU A 64 4.30 -7.67 -11.68
CA LEU A 64 4.10 -6.41 -12.40
C LEU A 64 3.75 -6.64 -13.87
N ALA A 65 4.36 -7.65 -14.50
CA ALA A 65 4.01 -8.02 -15.87
C ALA A 65 2.55 -8.50 -15.97
N GLU A 66 2.13 -9.35 -15.04
CA GLU A 66 0.76 -9.81 -14.96
C GLU A 66 -0.22 -8.65 -14.74
N ALA A 67 0.07 -7.74 -13.81
CA ALA A 67 -0.80 -6.58 -13.54
C ALA A 67 -0.93 -5.61 -14.73
N VAL A 68 0.14 -5.45 -15.53
CA VAL A 68 0.16 -4.49 -16.64
C VAL A 68 -0.50 -5.07 -17.90
N TRP A 69 -0.17 -6.31 -18.24
CA TRP A 69 -0.55 -6.93 -19.52
C TRP A 69 -1.58 -8.06 -19.40
N GLY A 70 -1.75 -8.68 -18.22
CA GLY A 70 -2.54 -9.90 -18.03
C GLY A 70 -2.11 -10.98 -19.03
N ASP A 71 -3.08 -11.63 -19.65
CA ASP A 71 -2.85 -12.69 -20.65
C ASP A 71 -2.15 -12.21 -21.95
N ARG A 72 -2.11 -10.89 -22.20
CA ARG A 72 -1.57 -10.32 -23.46
C ARG A 72 -0.15 -9.80 -23.29
N GLN A 73 0.71 -10.61 -22.68
CA GLN A 73 2.10 -10.25 -22.44
C GLN A 73 2.91 -10.15 -23.75
N PRO A 74 3.87 -9.21 -23.86
CA PRO A 74 4.80 -9.17 -24.98
C PRO A 74 5.77 -10.35 -24.93
N ALA A 75 6.50 -10.60 -26.03
CA ALA A 75 7.49 -11.67 -26.11
C ALA A 75 8.61 -11.58 -25.04
N SER A 76 8.86 -10.39 -24.49
CA SER A 76 9.85 -10.17 -23.43
C SER A 76 9.33 -9.15 -22.40
N PRO A 77 8.49 -9.59 -21.44
CA PRO A 77 7.84 -8.70 -20.47
C PRO A 77 8.82 -7.90 -19.63
N GLY A 78 9.91 -8.53 -19.16
CA GLY A 78 10.95 -7.85 -18.38
C GLY A 78 11.61 -6.68 -19.14
N VAL A 79 11.93 -6.86 -20.43
CA VAL A 79 12.52 -5.81 -21.27
C VAL A 79 11.52 -4.66 -21.46
N SER A 80 10.26 -4.98 -21.76
CA SER A 80 9.20 -3.98 -21.88
C SER A 80 8.97 -3.22 -20.56
N LEU A 81 9.00 -3.93 -19.43
CA LEU A 81 8.82 -3.35 -18.11
C LEU A 81 9.96 -2.37 -17.78
N GLN A 82 11.20 -2.76 -18.04
CA GLN A 82 12.38 -1.89 -17.87
C GLN A 82 12.26 -0.60 -18.71
N ALA A 83 11.74 -0.68 -19.94
CA ALA A 83 11.51 0.50 -20.77
C ALA A 83 10.47 1.44 -20.16
N TYR A 84 9.37 0.92 -19.61
CA TYR A 84 8.37 1.73 -18.90
C TYR A 84 8.91 2.34 -17.61
N VAL A 85 9.64 1.56 -16.79
CA VAL A 85 10.32 2.05 -15.59
C VAL A 85 11.30 3.17 -15.93
N SER A 86 12.09 3.02 -17.00
CA SER A 86 13.03 4.04 -17.42
C SER A 86 12.35 5.34 -17.84
N ARG A 87 11.15 5.27 -18.44
CA ARG A 87 10.36 6.45 -18.82
C ARG A 87 9.76 7.11 -17.58
N LEU A 88 9.12 6.32 -16.70
CA LEU A 88 8.53 6.81 -15.45
C LEU A 88 9.57 7.50 -14.56
N ARG A 89 10.79 6.96 -14.48
CA ARG A 89 11.90 7.57 -13.72
C ARG A 89 12.30 8.97 -14.22
N ARG A 90 11.99 9.35 -15.45
CA ARG A 90 12.27 10.72 -15.95
C ARG A 90 11.33 11.76 -15.31
N GLY A 91 10.07 11.38 -15.03
CA GLY A 91 9.12 12.27 -14.34
C GLY A 91 9.14 12.11 -12.81
N LEU A 92 9.28 10.87 -12.33
CA LEU A 92 9.21 10.56 -10.90
C LEU A 92 10.54 10.72 -10.17
N GLY A 93 11.67 10.60 -10.86
CA GLY A 93 12.98 10.49 -10.22
C GLY A 93 13.37 9.03 -9.95
N ARG A 94 14.68 8.80 -9.84
CA ARG A 94 15.27 7.45 -9.68
C ARG A 94 15.22 6.95 -8.23
N ASP A 95 15.15 7.89 -7.30
CA ASP A 95 15.01 7.75 -5.86
C ASP A 95 13.57 7.36 -5.44
N VAL A 96 12.60 7.63 -6.30
CA VAL A 96 11.17 7.36 -6.05
C VAL A 96 10.75 5.98 -6.54
N LEU A 97 11.10 5.63 -7.79
CA LEU A 97 10.84 4.30 -8.36
C LEU A 97 12.11 3.44 -8.27
N LEU A 98 12.22 2.67 -7.20
CA LEU A 98 13.41 1.93 -6.83
C LEU A 98 13.38 0.49 -7.37
N ARG A 99 14.56 -0.01 -7.73
CA ARG A 99 14.76 -1.45 -7.92
C ARG A 99 14.87 -2.08 -6.53
N ALA A 100 14.17 -3.18 -6.29
CA ALA A 100 14.23 -3.93 -5.04
C ALA A 100 14.25 -5.42 -5.36
N GLY A 101 15.43 -6.05 -5.28
CA GLY A 101 15.63 -7.43 -5.71
C GLY A 101 15.31 -7.65 -7.19
N ASP A 102 14.44 -8.62 -7.46
CA ASP A 102 13.89 -8.97 -8.77
C ASP A 102 12.63 -8.17 -9.14
N GLY A 103 12.39 -7.05 -8.44
CA GLY A 103 11.18 -6.25 -8.61
C GLY A 103 11.42 -4.75 -8.45
N TYR A 104 10.30 -4.03 -8.29
CA TYR A 104 10.29 -2.59 -8.10
C TYR A 104 9.41 -2.20 -6.91
N ARG A 105 9.72 -1.05 -6.30
CA ARG A 105 8.87 -0.40 -5.30
C ARG A 105 8.76 1.07 -5.63
N LEU A 106 7.60 1.66 -5.34
CA LEU A 106 7.36 3.08 -5.49
C LEU A 106 7.24 3.72 -4.10
N LEU A 107 8.00 4.80 -3.88
CA LEU A 107 7.93 5.59 -2.66
C LEU A 107 7.13 6.87 -2.93
N VAL A 108 6.05 7.06 -2.18
CA VAL A 108 5.29 8.31 -2.13
C VAL A 108 5.13 8.70 -0.67
N ASP A 109 4.99 9.99 -0.41
CA ASP A 109 4.83 10.49 0.96
C ASP A 109 3.41 10.23 1.48
N ASP A 110 2.42 10.25 0.58
CA ASP A 110 1.01 10.07 0.92
C ASP A 110 0.18 9.59 -0.28
N THR A 111 -1.09 9.26 -0.07
CA THR A 111 -2.05 8.97 -1.14
C THR A 111 -3.39 9.66 -0.90
N ASP A 112 -4.13 9.96 -1.97
CA ASP A 112 -5.52 10.46 -1.86
C ASP A 112 -6.43 9.47 -1.11
N ALA A 113 -6.18 8.16 -1.22
CA ALA A 113 -6.85 7.11 -0.44
C ALA A 113 -6.54 7.16 1.06
N ALA A 114 -5.28 7.35 1.45
CA ALA A 114 -4.89 7.50 2.85
C ALA A 114 -5.50 8.78 3.45
N ARG A 115 -5.47 9.88 2.69
CA ARG A 115 -6.12 11.15 3.09
C ARG A 115 -7.63 11.00 3.22
N PHE A 116 -8.29 10.34 2.27
CA PHE A 116 -9.72 10.02 2.36
C PHE A 116 -10.03 9.23 3.63
N THR A 117 -9.23 8.20 3.94
CA THR A 117 -9.40 7.38 5.15
C THR A 117 -9.24 8.21 6.42
N ALA A 118 -8.26 9.13 6.45
CA ALA A 118 -8.05 10.05 7.55
C ALA A 118 -9.22 11.04 7.71
N ASP A 119 -9.74 11.58 6.61
CA ASP A 119 -10.88 12.50 6.60
C ASP A 119 -12.15 11.82 7.15
N VAL A 120 -12.42 10.56 6.76
CA VAL A 120 -13.54 9.77 7.29
C VAL A 120 -13.39 9.49 8.78
N ARG A 121 -12.18 9.09 9.22
CA ARG A 121 -11.90 8.89 10.64
C ARG A 121 -12.11 10.18 11.43
N ARG A 122 -11.59 11.29 10.93
CA ARG A 122 -11.73 12.61 11.56
C ARG A 122 -13.18 13.04 11.67
N GLY A 123 -13.98 12.80 10.62
CA GLY A 123 -15.41 13.07 10.62
C GLY A 123 -16.16 12.33 11.73
N ARG A 124 -15.85 11.04 11.94
CA ARG A 124 -16.42 10.25 13.04
C ARG A 124 -16.04 10.78 14.41
N GLU A 125 -14.75 11.05 14.65
CA GLU A 125 -14.28 11.64 15.90
C GLU A 125 -15.00 12.98 16.19
N LEU A 126 -15.26 13.79 15.16
CA LEU A 126 -16.00 15.05 15.29
C LEU A 126 -17.50 14.86 15.60
N LEU A 127 -18.12 13.78 15.12
CA LEU A 127 -19.50 13.45 15.50
C LEU A 127 -19.58 13.02 16.97
N ASP A 128 -18.63 12.19 17.42
CA ASP A 128 -18.53 11.77 18.82
C ASP A 128 -18.35 12.99 19.76
N ASP A 129 -17.61 13.99 19.30
CA ASP A 129 -17.41 15.28 19.98
C ASP A 129 -18.59 16.26 19.85
N LEU A 130 -19.72 15.86 19.25
CA LEU A 130 -20.90 16.70 18.99
C LEU A 130 -20.59 17.96 18.17
N ARG A 131 -19.69 17.85 17.17
CA ARG A 131 -19.30 18.93 16.24
C ARG A 131 -19.73 18.63 14.80
N PRO A 132 -21.05 18.52 14.52
CA PRO A 132 -21.57 18.03 13.24
C PRO A 132 -21.17 18.88 12.04
N GLY A 133 -21.09 20.21 12.19
CA GLY A 133 -20.66 21.09 11.09
C GLY A 133 -19.19 20.91 10.68
N GLU A 134 -18.33 20.47 11.61
CA GLU A 134 -16.95 20.14 11.29
C GLU A 134 -16.81 18.73 10.73
N ALA A 135 -17.58 17.79 11.27
CA ALA A 135 -17.67 16.43 10.74
C ALA A 135 -18.11 16.44 9.28
N LEU A 136 -19.15 17.22 8.95
CA LEU A 136 -19.65 17.41 7.59
C LEU A 136 -18.53 17.85 6.64
N ARG A 137 -17.78 18.91 7.01
CA ARG A 137 -16.66 19.40 6.20
C ARG A 137 -15.56 18.36 6.01
N ALA A 138 -15.28 17.54 7.02
CA ALA A 138 -14.31 16.45 6.90
C ALA A 138 -14.80 15.38 5.91
N PHE A 139 -16.05 14.93 6.01
CA PHE A 139 -16.61 13.95 5.08
C PHE A 139 -16.67 14.49 3.65
N GLU A 140 -17.08 15.75 3.45
CA GLU A 140 -17.10 16.40 2.14
C GLU A 140 -15.70 16.54 1.54
N ALA A 141 -14.70 16.92 2.35
CA ALA A 141 -13.31 16.98 1.91
C ALA A 141 -12.81 15.61 1.44
N GLY A 142 -13.11 14.55 2.20
CA GLY A 142 -12.74 13.18 1.84
C GLY A 142 -13.45 12.70 0.56
N LEU A 143 -14.77 12.87 0.49
CA LEU A 143 -15.59 12.47 -0.67
C LEU A 143 -15.21 13.26 -1.94
N GLY A 144 -14.82 14.53 -1.80
CA GLY A 144 -14.36 15.37 -2.90
C GLY A 144 -13.05 14.92 -3.56
N ARG A 145 -12.28 14.01 -2.92
CA ARG A 145 -11.06 13.42 -3.51
C ARG A 145 -11.37 12.39 -4.60
N TRP A 146 -12.59 11.86 -4.62
CA TRP A 146 -13.00 10.84 -5.57
C TRP A 146 -13.23 11.43 -6.97
N ARG A 147 -12.41 11.00 -7.92
CA ARG A 147 -12.45 11.38 -9.34
C ARG A 147 -13.02 10.27 -10.23
N GLY A 148 -13.24 9.08 -9.68
CA GLY A 148 -13.76 7.91 -10.37
C GLY A 148 -13.74 6.67 -9.50
N GLU A 149 -13.74 5.49 -10.12
CA GLU A 149 -13.55 4.22 -9.41
C GLU A 149 -12.13 4.11 -8.85
N ALA A 150 -11.98 3.56 -7.65
CA ALA A 150 -10.67 3.40 -7.03
C ALA A 150 -9.83 2.39 -7.83
N PHE A 151 -8.56 2.73 -8.09
CA PHE A 151 -7.65 1.96 -8.94
C PHE A 151 -8.23 1.67 -10.34
N ALA A 152 -8.89 2.65 -10.98
CA ALA A 152 -9.58 2.47 -12.26
C ALA A 152 -8.73 1.89 -13.41
N ASP A 153 -7.39 1.97 -13.33
CA ASP A 153 -6.52 1.40 -14.34
C ASP A 153 -6.30 -0.12 -14.18
N LEU A 154 -6.56 -0.66 -12.99
CA LEU A 154 -6.47 -2.09 -12.67
C LEU A 154 -7.85 -2.74 -12.77
N CYS A 155 -7.87 -4.03 -13.12
CA CYS A 155 -9.07 -4.84 -12.95
C CYS A 155 -9.24 -5.17 -11.47
N GLU A 156 -10.46 -5.01 -10.95
CA GLU A 156 -10.96 -5.42 -9.63
C GLU A 156 -9.88 -5.76 -8.58
N THR A 157 -9.63 -4.81 -7.68
CA THR A 157 -8.67 -5.00 -6.59
C THR A 157 -9.37 -5.03 -5.24
N TYR A 158 -8.86 -5.84 -4.30
CA TYR A 158 -9.37 -5.83 -2.92
C TYR A 158 -9.27 -4.43 -2.29
N ALA A 159 -8.16 -3.72 -2.54
CA ALA A 159 -7.99 -2.34 -2.08
C ALA A 159 -9.04 -1.39 -2.67
N GLY A 160 -9.33 -1.50 -3.97
CA GLY A 160 -10.39 -0.72 -4.62
C GLY A 160 -11.77 -1.02 -4.05
N ALA A 161 -12.09 -2.30 -3.83
CA ALA A 161 -13.35 -2.72 -3.22
C ALA A 161 -13.50 -2.19 -1.78
N ALA A 162 -12.48 -2.31 -0.94
CA ALA A 162 -12.49 -1.80 0.43
C ALA A 162 -12.65 -0.27 0.47
N LEU A 163 -12.01 0.46 -0.46
CA LEU A 163 -12.19 1.90 -0.60
C LEU A 163 -13.62 2.27 -1.05
N ALA A 164 -14.21 1.49 -1.96
CA ALA A 164 -15.59 1.69 -2.40
C ALA A 164 -16.59 1.46 -1.27
N GLU A 165 -16.38 0.45 -0.43
CA GLU A 165 -17.16 0.23 0.79
C GLU A 165 -17.01 1.40 1.76
N LEU A 166 -15.78 1.84 2.03
CA LEU A 166 -15.53 3.00 2.89
C LEU A 166 -16.18 4.28 2.35
N ARG A 167 -16.22 4.46 1.02
CA ARG A 167 -16.95 5.55 0.37
C ARG A 167 -18.44 5.51 0.65
N ALA A 168 -19.07 4.34 0.52
CA ALA A 168 -20.49 4.19 0.82
C ALA A 168 -20.78 4.61 2.27
N VAL A 169 -19.95 4.14 3.22
CA VAL A 169 -20.08 4.54 4.62
C VAL A 169 -19.86 6.04 4.80
N ALA A 170 -18.87 6.64 4.14
CA ALA A 170 -18.62 8.08 4.23
C ALA A 170 -19.80 8.92 3.70
N VAL A 171 -20.51 8.45 2.67
CA VAL A 171 -21.73 9.09 2.17
C VAL A 171 -22.83 9.04 3.23
N GLU A 172 -23.07 7.88 3.86
CA GLU A 172 -24.04 7.73 4.94
C GLU A 172 -23.72 8.63 6.14
N GLU A 173 -22.45 8.66 6.57
CA GLU A 173 -21.99 9.46 7.71
C GLU A 173 -22.06 10.96 7.42
N ARG A 174 -21.84 11.39 6.16
CA ARG A 174 -22.07 12.79 5.73
C ARG A 174 -23.54 13.18 5.92
N LEU A 175 -24.48 12.30 5.57
CA LEU A 175 -25.91 12.55 5.79
C LEU A 175 -26.24 12.58 7.29
N ALA A 176 -25.67 11.67 8.08
CA ALA A 176 -25.82 11.69 9.54
C ALA A 176 -25.30 13.01 10.16
N ALA A 177 -24.17 13.52 9.69
CA ALA A 177 -23.64 14.82 10.12
C ALA A 177 -24.58 15.99 9.79
N ARG A 178 -25.22 15.97 8.61
CA ARG A 178 -26.24 16.98 8.23
C ARG A 178 -27.47 16.91 9.13
N LEU A 179 -27.96 15.70 9.40
CA LEU A 179 -29.09 15.48 10.31
C LEU A 179 -28.78 15.98 11.73
N ALA A 180 -27.60 15.65 12.27
CA ALA A 180 -27.15 16.14 13.57
C ALA A 180 -26.97 17.67 13.59
N GLY A 181 -26.64 18.28 12.44
CA GLY A 181 -26.60 19.73 12.25
C GLY A 181 -27.97 20.40 12.04
N GLY A 182 -29.07 19.64 12.05
CA GLY A 182 -30.44 20.14 11.91
C GLY A 182 -30.94 20.28 10.46
N ASP A 183 -30.17 19.82 9.46
CA ASP A 183 -30.53 19.91 8.04
C ASP A 183 -31.31 18.67 7.55
N ALA A 184 -32.39 18.33 8.26
CA ALA A 184 -33.29 17.25 7.84
C ALA A 184 -33.98 17.52 6.50
N PRO A 185 -34.51 18.73 6.20
CA PRO A 185 -35.15 19.00 4.92
C PRO A 185 -34.20 18.83 3.73
N GLY A 186 -32.95 19.28 3.85
CA GLY A 186 -31.97 19.15 2.79
C GLY A 186 -31.53 17.70 2.53
N VAL A 187 -31.49 16.86 3.56
CA VAL A 187 -31.19 15.42 3.43
C VAL A 187 -32.33 14.68 2.73
N VAL A 188 -33.60 14.96 3.10
CA VAL A 188 -34.77 14.34 2.46
C VAL A 188 -34.80 14.68 0.97
N ALA A 189 -34.64 15.96 0.60
CA ALA A 189 -34.65 16.39 -0.79
C ALA A 189 -33.55 15.71 -1.63
N GLU A 190 -32.35 15.50 -1.05
CA GLU A 190 -31.27 14.79 -1.73
C GLU A 190 -31.60 13.31 -1.98
N LEU A 191 -32.16 12.62 -0.99
CA LEU A 191 -32.54 11.21 -1.10
C LEU A 191 -33.70 11.00 -2.09
N GLU A 192 -34.67 11.90 -2.12
CA GLU A 192 -35.76 11.88 -3.11
C GLU A 192 -35.21 12.03 -4.53
N ALA A 193 -34.29 12.99 -4.75
CA ALA A 193 -33.66 13.17 -6.05
C ALA A 193 -32.84 11.94 -6.51
N ALA A 194 -32.23 11.23 -5.57
CA ALA A 194 -31.45 10.01 -5.86
C ALA A 194 -32.32 8.78 -6.18
N THR A 195 -33.58 8.76 -5.71
CA THR A 195 -34.52 7.66 -5.91
C THR A 195 -35.48 7.87 -7.09
N ASP A 196 -35.59 9.10 -7.61
CA ASP A 196 -36.39 9.40 -8.80
C ASP A 196 -35.91 8.59 -10.03
N PRO A 197 -36.76 7.73 -10.62
CA PRO A 197 -36.43 6.98 -11.83
C PRO A 197 -36.15 7.89 -13.04
N GLY A 198 -36.76 9.09 -13.07
CA GLY A 198 -36.70 10.04 -14.19
C GLY A 198 -35.49 10.98 -14.15
N SER A 199 -34.81 11.08 -13.01
CA SER A 199 -33.53 11.77 -12.95
C SER A 199 -32.50 10.92 -13.68
N GLY A 200 -31.91 11.47 -14.74
CA GLY A 200 -30.71 10.94 -15.41
C GLY A 200 -29.48 10.99 -14.49
N GLY A 201 -29.65 10.62 -13.22
CA GLY A 201 -28.70 10.64 -12.13
C GLY A 201 -27.66 9.56 -12.33
N ARG A 202 -26.53 9.99 -12.86
CA ARG A 202 -25.31 9.21 -13.07
C ARG A 202 -24.54 8.91 -11.78
N LEU A 203 -25.05 9.27 -10.60
CA LEU A 203 -24.21 9.37 -9.41
C LEU A 203 -24.21 8.16 -8.46
N GLU A 204 -25.29 7.42 -8.20
CA GLU A 204 -25.22 6.42 -7.09
C GLU A 204 -25.98 5.10 -7.28
N ARG A 205 -26.40 4.75 -8.51
CA ARG A 205 -27.10 3.47 -8.78
C ARG A 205 -26.25 2.19 -8.65
N ARG A 206 -25.05 2.25 -8.06
CA ARG A 206 -24.32 1.05 -7.58
C ARG A 206 -24.06 1.02 -6.08
N ALA A 207 -24.28 2.11 -5.34
CA ALA A 207 -24.15 2.13 -3.88
C ALA A 207 -25.48 1.81 -3.17
N ALA A 208 -26.63 2.13 -3.77
CA ALA A 208 -27.96 1.90 -3.20
C ALA A 208 -28.41 0.41 -3.17
N GLY A 209 -27.54 -0.51 -3.59
CA GLY A 209 -27.82 -1.94 -3.65
C GLY A 209 -27.46 -2.74 -2.39
N ARG A 210 -27.18 -2.09 -1.24
CA ARG A 210 -27.21 -2.72 0.10
C ARG A 210 -26.91 -1.69 1.20
N ILE A 211 -27.88 -0.85 1.53
CA ILE A 211 -27.90 -0.23 2.86
C ILE A 211 -28.16 -1.37 3.85
N ARG A 212 -27.13 -1.82 4.55
CA ARG A 212 -27.25 -2.76 5.66
C ARG A 212 -26.70 -2.05 6.90
N PRO A 213 -27.44 -1.95 8.01
CA PRO A 213 -26.92 -1.31 9.21
C PRO A 213 -25.78 -2.17 9.81
N GLY A 214 -24.72 -1.48 10.28
CA GLY A 214 -23.51 -2.09 10.87
C GLY A 214 -23.77 -2.87 12.17
N PRO A 215 -22.74 -3.54 12.74
CA PRO A 215 -21.63 -2.80 13.35
C PRO A 215 -20.21 -3.43 13.18
N ALA A 216 -19.19 -2.58 13.36
CA ALA A 216 -17.78 -2.85 13.69
C ALA A 216 -17.24 -4.30 13.56
N ALA A 217 -16.53 -4.61 12.46
CA ALA A 217 -15.38 -5.54 12.40
C ALA A 217 -14.90 -5.73 10.95
N ALA A 218 -13.80 -5.06 10.56
CA ALA A 218 -12.82 -5.56 9.57
C ALA A 218 -11.60 -4.63 9.47
N VAL A 219 -11.08 -4.16 10.60
CA VAL A 219 -9.63 -3.94 10.69
C VAL A 219 -9.05 -5.35 10.85
N VAL A 220 -8.08 -5.71 10.00
CA VAL A 220 -7.46 -7.04 9.79
C VAL A 220 -8.01 -7.81 8.59
N ALA A 221 -7.47 -7.49 7.39
CA ALA A 221 -7.22 -8.49 6.33
C ALA A 221 -6.27 -8.01 5.21
N VAL A 222 -5.47 -6.94 5.36
CA VAL A 222 -4.34 -6.68 4.43
C VAL A 222 -3.12 -7.48 4.91
N ARG A 223 -3.18 -8.79 4.74
CA ARG A 223 -2.02 -9.68 4.97
C ARG A 223 -1.97 -10.90 4.05
N GLY A 224 -2.92 -11.05 3.12
CA GLY A 224 -3.11 -12.27 2.34
C GLY A 224 -2.95 -12.16 0.82
N TRP A 225 -2.36 -11.09 0.29
CA TRP A 225 -2.27 -10.88 -1.17
C TRP A 225 -0.85 -11.10 -1.74
N PHE A 226 -0.28 -12.27 -1.49
CA PHE A 226 0.66 -12.89 -2.43
C PHE A 226 0.50 -14.41 -2.30
N PRO A 227 -0.06 -15.14 -3.28
CA PRO A 227 0.22 -16.56 -3.35
C PRO A 227 1.74 -16.68 -3.54
N ALA A 228 2.39 -17.48 -2.69
CA ALA A 228 3.77 -17.85 -2.87
C ALA A 228 3.94 -18.48 -4.26
N VAL A 229 4.42 -17.70 -5.22
CA VAL A 229 4.84 -18.23 -6.52
C VAL A 229 6.08 -19.05 -6.25
N ARG A 230 5.90 -20.37 -6.08
CA ARG A 230 7.02 -21.30 -6.11
C ARG A 230 7.64 -21.21 -7.50
N PRO A 231 8.95 -20.96 -7.64
CA PRO A 231 9.57 -20.94 -8.96
C PRO A 231 9.35 -22.30 -9.62
N ARG A 232 8.74 -22.29 -10.82
CA ARG A 232 8.67 -23.46 -11.69
C ARG A 232 10.12 -23.90 -11.96
N ARG A 233 10.55 -24.98 -11.31
CA ARG A 233 11.79 -25.65 -11.67
C ARG A 233 11.69 -26.01 -13.15
N ARG A 234 12.59 -25.47 -13.98
CA ARG A 234 12.84 -26.00 -15.31
C ARG A 234 13.21 -27.49 -15.16
N PRO A 235 12.70 -28.40 -16.00
CA PRO A 235 13.22 -29.75 -16.02
C PRO A 235 14.70 -29.67 -16.43
N GLY A 236 15.57 -29.94 -15.46
CA GLY A 236 16.97 -30.21 -15.72
C GLY A 236 17.08 -31.48 -16.54
N THR A 237 17.89 -31.41 -17.59
CA THR A 237 18.40 -32.54 -18.37
C THR A 237 18.74 -33.72 -17.45
N ALA A 238 18.06 -34.85 -17.66
CA ALA A 238 18.46 -36.12 -17.11
C ALA A 238 19.84 -36.49 -17.69
N VAL A 239 20.89 -36.33 -16.89
CA VAL A 239 22.12 -37.11 -17.05
C VAL A 239 21.82 -38.47 -16.44
N GLY A 240 21.89 -39.50 -17.27
CA GLY A 240 21.50 -40.86 -16.94
C GLY A 240 22.28 -41.47 -15.78
N ALA A 241 21.57 -42.26 -14.99
CA ALA A 241 22.08 -43.36 -14.18
C ALA A 241 23.14 -44.16 -14.97
N GLY A 242 24.25 -44.56 -14.37
CA GLY A 242 24.27 -45.51 -13.27
C GLY A 242 24.49 -46.92 -13.85
N HIS A 243 25.74 -47.36 -13.87
CA HIS A 243 26.13 -48.74 -14.10
C HIS A 243 27.13 -49.12 -13.02
N PRO A 244 26.84 -50.10 -12.13
CA PRO A 244 27.84 -50.69 -11.27
C PRO A 244 28.34 -52.01 -11.88
N LEU A 245 29.63 -52.31 -11.78
CA LEU A 245 30.15 -53.67 -11.51
C LEU A 245 31.67 -53.62 -11.27
N GLY A 246 32.09 -54.03 -10.06
CA GLY A 246 33.23 -54.93 -9.82
C GLY A 246 34.64 -54.33 -9.64
N GLY A 247 35.27 -54.65 -8.50
CA GLY A 247 36.73 -54.67 -8.37
C GLY A 247 37.25 -54.44 -6.95
N GLY A 248 37.66 -55.50 -6.27
CA GLY A 248 38.03 -55.50 -4.85
C GLY A 248 39.38 -54.86 -4.50
N GLY A 249 39.62 -54.70 -3.19
CA GLY A 249 40.90 -54.28 -2.65
C GLY A 249 40.81 -54.02 -1.14
N ARG A 250 41.17 -55.04 -0.36
CA ARG A 250 41.25 -55.02 1.11
C ARG A 250 42.36 -54.08 1.58
N HIS A 251 42.20 -53.41 2.72
CA HIS A 251 43.22 -53.35 3.77
C HIS A 251 42.62 -52.84 5.08
N ASP A 252 42.93 -53.59 6.14
CA ASP A 252 42.55 -53.44 7.53
C ASP A 252 43.17 -52.19 8.19
N ALA A 253 42.42 -51.53 9.09
CA ALA A 253 42.93 -50.94 10.33
C ALA A 253 41.77 -50.30 11.16
N GLU A 254 41.51 -50.87 12.32
CA GLU A 254 40.95 -50.22 13.52
C GLU A 254 41.98 -50.45 14.67
N PRO A 255 41.89 -49.85 15.89
CA PRO A 255 40.94 -48.86 16.41
C PRO A 255 41.52 -47.76 17.36
N GLY A 256 40.64 -46.79 17.72
CA GLY A 256 40.51 -46.22 19.09
C GLY A 256 40.97 -44.76 19.33
N PRO A 257 40.56 -44.08 20.43
CA PRO A 257 39.29 -44.11 21.17
C PRO A 257 38.67 -42.68 21.41
N VAL A 258 37.47 -42.66 22.00
CA VAL A 258 36.69 -41.47 22.48
C VAL A 258 37.14 -41.01 23.88
N PRO A 259 36.90 -39.75 24.30
CA PRO A 259 35.81 -39.44 25.27
C PRO A 259 35.08 -38.10 24.96
N VAL A 260 33.77 -37.86 25.13
CA VAL A 260 32.81 -37.85 26.26
C VAL A 260 33.02 -36.75 27.33
N ALA A 261 31.92 -36.02 27.58
CA ALA A 261 31.56 -35.15 28.72
C ALA A 261 32.20 -33.73 28.79
N GLY A 262 31.50 -32.68 29.25
CA GLY A 262 30.33 -32.71 30.12
C GLY A 262 29.50 -31.43 30.17
N ASP A 263 28.27 -31.72 30.58
CA ASP A 263 27.16 -30.90 31.03
C ASP A 263 27.45 -30.16 32.35
N ARG A 264 26.69 -29.09 32.60
CA ARG A 264 26.26 -28.45 33.88
C ARG A 264 26.08 -26.94 33.69
N ALA A 265 24.86 -26.40 33.66
CA ALA A 265 23.87 -26.28 34.73
C ALA A 265 24.33 -25.40 35.91
N GLY A 266 23.55 -24.36 36.23
CA GLY A 266 23.78 -23.44 37.36
C GLY A 266 23.15 -22.05 37.14
N VAL A 267 21.82 -21.91 37.14
CA VAL A 267 20.97 -21.58 38.32
C VAL A 267 20.90 -20.07 38.62
N LEU A 268 19.73 -19.49 38.32
CA LEU A 268 19.15 -18.30 38.96
C LEU A 268 18.89 -18.59 40.45
N PRO A 269 18.85 -17.57 41.33
CA PRO A 269 17.52 -17.16 41.77
C PRO A 269 17.31 -15.66 42.00
N GLN A 270 16.03 -15.33 41.92
CA GLN A 270 15.33 -14.09 42.26
C GLN A 270 15.57 -13.63 43.72
N ALA A 271 15.57 -12.32 43.95
CA ALA A 271 15.34 -11.72 45.26
C ALA A 271 14.23 -10.65 45.19
N ARG A 272 13.27 -10.80 46.09
CA ARG A 272 12.05 -9.99 46.31
C ARG A 272 12.34 -8.72 47.15
N PRO A 273 11.36 -7.80 47.26
CA PRO A 273 11.56 -6.45 47.80
C PRO A 273 11.47 -6.38 49.33
N GLY A 274 12.09 -5.34 49.91
CA GLY A 274 12.02 -5.00 51.34
C GLY A 274 11.39 -3.63 51.60
N PRO A 275 10.87 -3.37 52.83
CA PRO A 275 9.90 -2.31 53.13
C PRO A 275 10.52 -1.08 53.81
N GLY A 276 9.77 0.03 53.85
CA GLY A 276 10.07 1.17 54.71
C GLY A 276 9.07 2.31 54.54
N GLY A 277 8.27 2.59 55.59
CA GLY A 277 7.26 3.65 55.61
C GLY A 277 7.69 4.92 56.36
N GLN A 278 7.08 6.05 55.94
CA GLN A 278 6.60 7.24 56.69
C GLN A 278 7.58 8.08 57.55
N PRO A 279 7.29 9.37 57.90
CA PRO A 279 5.96 9.97 58.14
C PRO A 279 5.69 11.41 57.61
N ARG A 280 4.47 11.86 57.91
CA ARG A 280 3.87 13.21 57.73
C ARG A 280 4.41 14.27 58.70
N GLY A 281 4.25 15.54 58.31
CA GLY A 281 4.26 16.77 59.13
C GLY A 281 4.76 17.96 58.26
N ALA A 282 4.12 19.12 58.14
CA ALA A 282 3.03 19.78 58.85
C ALA A 282 2.17 20.59 57.85
#